data_AF-A0A428N9R5-F1
#
_entry.id   AF-A0A428N9R5-F1
#
_cell.length_a   1.000
_cell.length_b   1.000
_cell.length_c   1.000
_cell.angle_alpha   90.00
_cell.angle_beta   90.00
_cell.angle_gamma   90.00
#
_symmetry.space_group_name_H-M   'P 1'
#
loop_
_entity.id
_entity.type
_entity.pdbx_description
1 polymer ?
#
loop_
_entity_poly.entity_id
_entity_poly.type
_entity_poly.pdbx_seq_one_letter_code
_entity_poly.pdbx_strand_id
1 'polypeptide(L)'
;MSIKAIFESMALLVQQHKELNTISAQKTELIKQNQTKELSALLKEESKHIRRMEQTEKKRQEATASYLHDKEETQSDGTVSVLLKHIPEDYHDPLLKLQDALFQEMTSLRKKEALNRTLVEDSLQFVQMTLDMIQPDPEAIHYTHPEADGTEKREGYSTFDSKA
;
A
#
# COMPACT_ATOMS: atom_id res chain seq x y z
N MET A 1 37.23 9.35 0.15
CA MET A 1 36.10 9.70 1.07
C MET A 1 36.13 8.80 2.32
N SER A 2 35.57 9.23 3.47
CA SER A 2 35.68 8.43 4.71
C SER A 2 34.57 7.37 4.84
N ILE A 3 34.98 6.16 5.23
CA ILE A 3 34.12 5.03 5.64
C ILE A 3 33.01 5.46 6.62
N LYS A 4 33.29 6.47 7.45
CA LYS A 4 32.36 7.06 8.41
C LYS A 4 31.05 7.53 7.78
N ALA A 5 31.08 8.08 6.56
CA ALA A 5 29.88 8.56 5.88
C ALA A 5 28.92 7.41 5.50
N ILE A 6 29.45 6.22 5.21
CA ILE A 6 28.65 5.02 4.93
C ILE A 6 27.96 4.57 6.21
N PHE A 7 28.69 4.53 7.34
CA PHE A 7 28.11 4.18 8.64
C PHE A 7 27.03 5.17 9.10
N GLU A 8 27.29 6.48 8.96
CA GLU A 8 26.32 7.52 9.32
C GLU A 8 25.06 7.44 8.47
N SER A 9 25.19 7.23 7.15
CA SER A 9 24.03 7.07 6.26
C SER A 9 23.25 5.79 6.55
N MET A 10 23.92 4.67 6.86
CA MET A 10 23.24 3.43 7.27
C MET A 10 22.52 3.57 8.61
N ALA A 11 23.13 4.21 9.61
CA ALA A 11 22.47 4.46 10.89
C ALA A 11 21.24 5.36 10.72
N LEU A 12 21.34 6.39 9.87
CA LEU A 12 20.21 7.27 9.55
C LEU A 12 19.09 6.52 8.82
N LEU A 13 19.41 5.62 7.89
CA LEU A 13 18.41 4.77 7.24
C LEU A 13 17.67 3.89 8.24
N VAL A 14 18.38 3.25 9.19
CA VAL A 14 17.75 2.46 10.26
C VAL A 14 16.77 3.32 11.06
N GLN A 15 17.15 4.55 11.42
CA GLN A 15 16.27 5.46 12.13
C GLN A 15 15.03 5.84 11.29
N GLN A 16 15.22 6.19 10.02
CA GLN A 16 14.12 6.55 9.12
C GLN A 16 13.14 5.39 8.91
N HIS A 17 13.64 4.15 8.82
CA HIS A 17 12.79 2.97 8.74
C HIS A 17 12.00 2.73 10.04
N LYS A 18 12.59 2.99 11.21
CA LYS A 18 11.87 2.96 12.50
C LYS A 18 10.74 3.98 12.54
N GLU A 19 11.01 5.22 12.14
CA GLU A 19 10.00 6.27 12.03
C GLU A 19 8.88 5.86 11.08
N LEU A 20 9.22 5.32 9.89
CA LEU A 20 8.24 4.83 8.94
C LEU A 20 7.41 3.66 9.50
N ASN A 21 8.03 2.77 10.29
CA ASN A 21 7.34 1.71 11.02
C ASN A 21 6.32 2.26 12.04
N THR A 22 6.59 3.41 12.67
CA THR A 22 5.63 4.07 13.57
C THR A 22 4.49 4.70 12.80
N ILE A 23 4.76 5.36 11.67
CA ILE A 23 3.75 5.94 10.78
C ILE A 23 2.82 4.84 10.25
N SER A 24 3.37 3.70 9.82
CA SER A 24 2.58 2.56 9.34
C SER A 24 1.70 1.95 10.44
N ALA A 25 2.14 1.97 11.71
CA ALA A 25 1.32 1.55 12.84
C ALA A 25 0.18 2.56 13.14
N GLN A 26 0.47 3.86 13.07
CA GLN A 26 -0.56 4.90 13.17
C GLN A 26 -1.61 4.77 12.05
N LYS A 27 -1.16 4.47 10.83
CA LYS A 27 -2.02 4.20 9.67
C LYS A 27 -3.00 3.06 9.95
N THR A 28 -2.53 1.97 10.58
CA THR A 28 -3.38 0.85 11.01
C THR A 28 -4.50 1.32 11.95
N GLU A 29 -4.19 2.16 12.94
CA GLU A 29 -5.18 2.65 13.89
C GLU A 29 -6.19 3.62 13.25
N LEU A 30 -5.74 4.52 12.38
CA LEU A 30 -6.62 5.44 11.66
C LEU A 30 -7.57 4.71 10.69
N ILE A 31 -7.11 3.64 10.04
CA ILE A 31 -7.93 2.80 9.17
C ILE A 31 -9.04 2.13 9.99
N LYS A 32 -8.71 1.54 11.15
CA LYS A 32 -9.70 0.93 12.05
C LYS A 32 -10.75 1.93 12.54
N GLN A 33 -10.36 3.17 12.78
CA GLN A 33 -11.25 4.23 13.28
C GLN A 33 -12.00 4.98 12.16
N ASN A 34 -11.74 4.65 10.89
CA ASN A 34 -12.33 5.29 9.70
C ASN A 34 -12.12 6.84 9.66
N GLN A 35 -10.99 7.32 10.19
CA GLN A 35 -10.66 8.75 10.26
C GLN A 35 -10.01 9.26 8.96
N THR A 36 -10.81 9.44 7.92
CA THR A 36 -10.34 9.77 6.56
C THR A 36 -9.53 11.08 6.44
N LYS A 37 -9.86 12.11 7.23
CA LYS A 37 -9.15 13.40 7.24
C LYS A 37 -7.73 13.27 7.83
N GLU A 38 -7.61 12.57 8.95
CA GLU A 38 -6.34 12.34 9.64
C GLU A 38 -5.46 11.38 8.83
N LEU A 39 -6.06 10.37 8.20
CA LEU A 39 -5.38 9.48 7.27
C LEU A 39 -4.75 10.25 6.10
N SER A 40 -5.47 11.22 5.53
CA SER A 40 -4.96 12.06 4.44
C SER A 40 -3.76 12.92 4.87
N ALA A 41 -3.73 13.41 6.11
CA ALA A 41 -2.58 14.12 6.66
C ALA A 41 -1.39 13.18 6.89
N LEU A 42 -1.66 11.99 7.43
CA LEU A 42 -0.64 10.96 7.67
C LEU A 42 0.05 10.53 6.36
N LEU A 43 -0.71 10.32 5.28
CA LEU A 43 -0.17 9.95 3.97
C LEU A 43 0.78 11.01 3.38
N LYS A 44 0.55 12.30 3.69
CA LYS A 44 1.47 13.38 3.27
C LYS A 44 2.79 13.32 4.03
N GLU A 45 2.74 13.09 5.34
CA GLU A 45 3.94 12.90 6.14
C GLU A 45 4.69 11.62 5.73
N GLU A 46 3.98 10.52 5.50
CA GLU A 46 4.55 9.27 4.97
C GLU A 46 5.32 9.52 3.66
N SER A 47 4.70 10.21 2.70
CA SER A 47 5.33 10.55 1.41
C SER A 47 6.60 11.40 1.58
N LYS A 48 6.59 12.33 2.54
CA LYS A 48 7.75 13.18 2.85
C LYS A 48 8.88 12.39 3.50
N HIS A 49 8.55 11.44 4.39
CA HIS A 49 9.53 10.53 4.98
C HIS A 49 10.17 9.63 3.91
N ILE A 50 9.36 9.07 2.99
CA ILE A 50 9.86 8.25 1.88
C ILE A 50 10.87 9.04 1.03
N ARG A 51 10.55 10.28 0.65
CA ARG A 51 11.47 11.13 -0.13
C ARG A 51 12.79 11.41 0.59
N ARG A 52 12.75 11.63 1.91
CA ARG A 52 13.97 11.83 2.73
C ARG A 52 14.81 10.54 2.80
N MET A 53 14.15 9.39 2.88
CA MET A 53 14.79 8.08 2.89
C MET A 53 15.47 7.79 1.55
N GLU A 54 14.81 8.05 0.42
CA GLU A 54 15.39 7.94 -0.92
C GLU A 54 16.65 8.81 -1.09
N GLN A 55 16.63 10.05 -0.60
CA GLN A 55 17.81 10.93 -0.60
C GLN A 55 18.94 10.37 0.25
N THR A 56 18.63 9.75 1.39
CA THR A 56 19.62 9.17 2.29
C THR A 56 20.25 7.92 1.68
N GLU A 57 19.45 7.07 1.04
CA GLU A 57 19.93 5.90 0.31
C GLU A 57 20.81 6.30 -0.88
N LYS A 58 20.43 7.34 -1.62
CA LYS A 58 21.27 7.87 -2.70
C LYS A 58 22.63 8.34 -2.17
N LYS A 59 22.68 9.04 -1.05
CA LYS A 59 23.94 9.44 -0.39
C LYS A 59 24.78 8.23 0.01
N ARG A 60 24.16 7.17 0.54
CA ARG A 60 24.85 5.92 0.88
C ARG A 60 25.47 5.28 -0.36
N GLN A 61 24.74 5.22 -1.47
CA GLN A 61 25.21 4.68 -2.74
C GLN A 61 26.38 5.49 -3.30
N GLU A 62 26.28 6.82 -3.31
CA GLU A 62 27.35 7.73 -3.76
C GLU A 62 28.62 7.58 -2.90
N ALA A 63 28.46 7.52 -1.57
CA ALA A 63 29.57 7.33 -0.63
C ALA A 63 30.24 5.96 -0.82
N THR A 64 29.45 4.91 -1.06
CA THR A 64 29.93 3.55 -1.32
C THR A 64 30.68 3.49 -2.64
N ALA A 65 30.10 4.03 -3.72
CA ALA A 65 30.74 4.08 -5.03
C ALA A 65 32.07 4.84 -4.99
N SER A 66 32.10 5.98 -4.29
CA SER A 66 33.33 6.77 -4.11
C SER A 66 34.39 6.00 -3.34
N TYR A 67 34.01 5.27 -2.28
CA TYR A 67 34.94 4.48 -1.48
C TYR A 67 35.51 3.27 -2.25
N LEU A 68 34.68 2.60 -3.06
CA LEU A 68 35.12 1.48 -3.90
C LEU A 68 36.01 1.93 -5.06
N HIS A 69 35.69 3.09 -5.67
CA HIS A 69 36.53 3.69 -6.71
C HIS A 69 37.93 4.06 -6.18
N ASP A 70 38.03 4.58 -4.95
CA ASP A 70 39.30 4.84 -4.27
C ASP A 70 40.15 3.55 -4.04
N LYS A 71 39.56 2.36 -4.23
CA LYS A 71 40.18 1.04 -4.03
C LYS A 71 40.39 0.25 -5.34
N GLU A 72 40.26 0.90 -6.50
CA GLU A 72 40.41 0.30 -7.84
C GLU A 72 39.38 -0.80 -8.19
N GLU A 73 38.26 -0.87 -7.44
CA GLU A 73 37.18 -1.82 -7.72
C GLU A 73 36.09 -1.13 -8.57
N THR A 74 35.97 -1.52 -9.85
CA THR A 74 35.16 -0.79 -10.85
C THR A 74 33.69 -1.24 -10.93
N GLN A 75 33.31 -2.37 -10.33
CA GLN A 75 31.94 -2.91 -10.26
C GLN A 75 31.82 -3.79 -9.01
N SER A 76 30.68 -4.03 -8.38
CA SER A 76 29.27 -3.94 -8.77
C SER A 76 28.46 -3.52 -7.54
N ASP A 77 27.23 -3.02 -7.74
CA ASP A 77 26.19 -2.78 -6.75
C ASP A 77 26.70 -2.69 -5.32
N GLY A 78 26.94 -1.48 -4.80
CA GLY A 78 27.52 -1.16 -3.48
C GLY A 78 26.87 -1.86 -2.28
N THR A 79 27.06 -3.17 -2.23
CA THR A 79 26.47 -4.15 -1.34
C THR A 79 27.41 -4.35 -0.17
N VAL A 80 26.83 -4.68 0.98
CA VAL A 80 27.60 -4.90 2.22
C VAL A 80 28.66 -5.99 2.02
N SER A 81 28.36 -7.04 1.26
CA SER A 81 29.30 -8.13 0.95
C SER A 81 30.55 -7.68 0.19
N VAL A 82 30.43 -6.67 -0.69
CA VAL A 82 31.59 -6.09 -1.41
C VAL A 82 32.35 -5.13 -0.49
N LEU A 83 31.64 -4.32 0.28
CA LEU A 83 32.23 -3.41 1.27
C LEU A 83 33.10 -4.13 2.30
N LEU A 84 32.66 -5.30 2.80
CA LEU A 84 33.42 -6.10 3.77
C LEU A 84 34.79 -6.56 3.23
N LYS A 85 34.96 -6.70 1.90
CA LYS A 85 36.26 -7.11 1.32
C LYS A 85 37.33 -6.02 1.36
N HIS A 86 36.93 -4.76 1.49
CA HIS A 86 37.84 -3.61 1.37
C HIS A 86 37.92 -2.75 2.64
N ILE A 87 36.96 -2.94 3.54
CA ILE A 87 36.90 -2.31 4.85
C ILE A 87 37.78 -3.09 5.86
N PRO A 88 38.49 -2.41 6.78
CA PRO A 88 39.23 -3.10 7.85
C PRO A 88 38.33 -3.97 8.73
N GLU A 89 38.84 -5.10 9.21
CA GLU A 89 38.07 -6.10 9.99
C GLU A 89 37.37 -5.50 11.22
N ASP A 90 37.98 -4.51 11.89
CA ASP A 90 37.39 -3.81 13.05
C ASP A 90 36.00 -3.20 12.79
N TYR A 91 35.67 -2.92 11.52
CA TYR A 91 34.40 -2.32 11.11
C TYR A 91 33.40 -3.33 10.57
N HIS A 92 33.75 -4.62 10.45
CA HIS A 92 32.86 -5.64 9.89
C HIS A 92 31.65 -5.87 10.80
N ASP A 93 31.90 -6.09 12.09
CA ASP A 93 30.87 -6.34 13.10
C ASP A 93 29.85 -5.20 13.21
N PRO A 94 30.26 -3.92 13.35
CA PRO A 94 29.33 -2.79 13.35
C PRO A 94 28.49 -2.69 12.05
N LEU A 95 29.08 -2.99 10.90
CA LEU A 95 28.40 -2.89 9.60
C LEU A 95 27.31 -3.96 9.47
N LEU A 96 27.63 -5.20 9.83
CA LEU A 96 26.69 -6.32 9.84
C LEU A 96 25.52 -6.05 10.80
N LYS A 97 25.78 -5.51 12.00
CA LYS A 97 24.73 -5.12 12.94
C LYS A 97 23.78 -4.07 12.37
N LEU A 98 24.30 -3.07 11.65
CA LEU A 98 23.47 -2.06 10.99
C LEU A 98 22.64 -2.66 9.85
N GLN A 99 23.23 -3.57 9.07
CA GLN A 99 22.52 -4.29 8.02
C GLN A 99 21.37 -5.14 8.58
N ASP A 100 21.62 -5.90 9.64
CA ASP A 100 20.61 -6.74 10.29
C ASP A 100 19.48 -5.89 10.87
N ALA A 101 19.81 -4.78 11.54
CA ALA A 101 18.80 -3.85 12.06
C ALA A 101 17.93 -3.29 10.93
N LEU A 102 18.54 -2.88 9.81
CA LEU A 102 17.81 -2.38 8.65
C LEU A 102 16.87 -3.44 8.06
N PHE A 103 17.37 -4.68 7.95
CA PHE A 103 16.60 -5.80 7.42
C PHE A 103 15.40 -6.16 8.31
N GLN A 104 15.58 -6.14 9.64
CA GLN A 104 14.50 -6.35 10.60
C GLN A 104 13.40 -5.29 10.47
N GLU A 105 13.80 -4.01 10.42
CA GLU A 105 12.85 -2.90 10.28
C GLU A 105 12.09 -2.96 8.95
N MET A 106 12.77 -3.26 7.85
CA MET A 106 12.15 -3.42 6.54
C MET A 106 11.17 -4.60 6.49
N THR A 107 11.51 -5.71 7.14
CA THR A 107 10.63 -6.87 7.26
C THR A 107 9.38 -6.55 8.07
N SER A 108 9.53 -5.84 9.21
CA SER A 108 8.41 -5.34 10.00
C SER A 108 7.50 -4.44 9.17
N LEU A 109 8.09 -3.49 8.44
CA LEU A 109 7.33 -2.55 7.61
C LEU A 109 6.51 -3.27 6.53
N ARG A 110 7.12 -4.25 5.83
CA ARG A 110 6.40 -5.07 4.84
C ARG A 110 5.18 -5.78 5.43
N LYS A 111 5.30 -6.34 6.64
CA LYS A 111 4.17 -6.99 7.33
C LYS A 111 3.05 -6.01 7.63
N LYS A 112 3.38 -4.80 8.10
CA LYS A 112 2.39 -3.75 8.41
C LYS A 112 1.70 -3.22 7.16
N GLU A 113 2.44 -2.99 6.07
CA GLU A 113 1.83 -2.55 4.81
C GLU A 113 0.91 -3.62 4.21
N ALA A 114 1.28 -4.90 4.30
CA ALA A 114 0.40 -5.99 3.89
C ALA A 114 -0.90 -6.01 4.72
N LEU A 115 -0.81 -5.87 6.04
CA LEU A 115 -1.98 -5.78 6.93
C LEU A 115 -2.85 -4.57 6.60
N ASN A 116 -2.25 -3.38 6.42
CA ASN A 116 -2.98 -2.17 6.10
C ASN A 116 -3.72 -2.28 4.76
N ARG A 117 -3.12 -2.94 3.76
CA ARG A 117 -3.77 -3.21 2.48
C ARG A 117 -5.01 -4.11 2.67
N THR A 118 -4.87 -5.22 3.39
CA THR A 118 -6.00 -6.13 3.67
C THR A 118 -7.13 -5.41 4.42
N LEU A 119 -6.82 -4.62 5.45
CA LEU A 119 -7.85 -3.88 6.20
C LEU A 119 -8.65 -2.90 5.32
N VAL A 120 -7.97 -2.24 4.37
CA VAL A 120 -8.62 -1.33 3.42
C VAL A 120 -9.49 -2.11 2.43
N GLU A 121 -8.99 -3.23 1.90
CA GLU A 121 -9.73 -4.11 0.98
C GLU A 121 -11.00 -4.66 1.66
N ASP A 122 -10.89 -5.18 2.88
CA ASP A 122 -12.02 -5.70 3.65
C ASP A 122 -13.06 -4.60 3.93
N SER A 123 -12.61 -3.39 4.27
CA SER A 123 -13.49 -2.24 4.51
C SER A 123 -14.28 -1.86 3.25
N LEU A 124 -13.63 -1.88 2.08
CA LEU A 124 -14.29 -1.61 0.79
C LEU A 124 -15.30 -2.70 0.43
N GLN A 125 -14.94 -3.96 0.64
CA GLN A 125 -15.84 -5.09 0.40
C GLN A 125 -17.09 -5.02 1.29
N PHE A 126 -16.92 -4.67 2.57
CA PHE A 126 -18.04 -4.49 3.49
C PHE A 126 -18.97 -3.36 3.06
N VAL A 127 -18.42 -2.22 2.65
CA VAL A 127 -19.21 -1.09 2.13
C VAL A 127 -19.97 -1.49 0.87
N GLN A 128 -19.34 -2.21 -0.06
CA GLN A 128 -19.99 -2.69 -1.28
C GLN A 128 -21.14 -3.66 -0.98
N MET A 129 -20.91 -4.67 -0.14
CA MET A 129 -21.97 -5.60 0.28
C MET A 129 -23.14 -4.87 0.96
N THR A 130 -22.84 -3.88 1.80
CA THR A 130 -23.87 -3.07 2.46
C THR A 130 -24.66 -2.24 1.47
N LEU A 131 -24.00 -1.69 0.46
CA LEU A 131 -24.62 -0.89 -0.60
C LEU A 131 -25.52 -1.76 -1.50
N ASP A 132 -25.06 -2.97 -1.85
CA ASP A 132 -25.82 -3.96 -2.63
C ASP A 132 -27.08 -4.43 -1.88
N MET A 133 -27.02 -4.57 -0.55
CA MET A 133 -28.18 -4.93 0.28
C MET A 133 -29.23 -3.80 0.42
N ILE A 134 -28.80 -2.54 0.31
CA ILE A 134 -29.66 -1.37 0.49
C ILE A 134 -30.20 -0.87 -0.86
N GLN A 135 -29.53 -1.18 -1.97
CA GLN A 135 -30.05 -0.89 -3.31
C GLN A 135 -31.22 -1.82 -3.65
N PRO A 136 -32.43 -1.29 -3.91
CA PRO A 136 -33.51 -2.11 -4.47
C PRO A 136 -33.08 -2.58 -5.85
N ASP A 137 -33.22 -3.87 -6.14
CA ASP A 137 -33.09 -4.40 -7.49
C ASP A 137 -34.20 -3.77 -8.37
N PRO A 138 -33.87 -2.95 -9.37
CA PRO A 138 -34.88 -2.29 -10.21
C PRO A 138 -35.70 -3.30 -11.05
N GLU A 139 -35.27 -4.57 -11.14
CA GLU A 139 -35.95 -5.62 -11.91
C GLU A 139 -37.06 -6.34 -11.12
N ALA A 140 -37.26 -6.06 -9.82
CA ALA A 140 -38.22 -6.78 -8.97
C ALA A 140 -39.64 -6.18 -8.91
N ILE A 141 -40.08 -5.42 -9.93
CA ILE A 141 -41.48 -4.98 -10.06
C ILE A 141 -42.09 -5.53 -11.37
N HIS A 142 -42.28 -6.85 -11.41
CA HIS A 142 -43.22 -7.48 -12.33
C HIS A 142 -44.33 -8.15 -11.52
N TYR A 143 -45.17 -7.33 -10.88
CA TYR A 143 -46.49 -7.75 -10.44
C TYR A 143 -47.45 -7.66 -11.64
N THR A 144 -47.56 -8.73 -12.43
CA THR A 144 -48.80 -9.01 -13.17
C THR A 144 -49.60 -10.01 -12.33
N HIS A 145 -50.70 -9.52 -11.74
CA HIS A 145 -51.63 -10.31 -10.93
C HIS A 145 -52.14 -11.55 -11.71
N PRO A 146 -52.11 -12.75 -11.13
CA PRO A 146 -52.97 -13.84 -11.55
C PRO A 146 -54.35 -13.67 -10.90
N GLU A 147 -55.40 -13.78 -11.70
CA GLU A 147 -56.80 -13.98 -11.31
C GLU A 147 -57.59 -12.73 -10.83
N ALA A 148 -58.29 -12.12 -11.78
CA ALA A 148 -59.61 -11.54 -11.53
C ALA A 148 -60.59 -12.20 -12.51
N ASP A 149 -61.14 -13.33 -12.08
CA ASP A 149 -62.25 -13.99 -12.74
C ASP A 149 -63.57 -13.36 -12.23
N GLY A 150 -64.46 -13.03 -13.16
CA GLY A 150 -65.88 -12.74 -12.89
C GLY A 150 -66.30 -11.27 -12.83
N THR A 151 -66.79 -10.72 -13.95
CA THR A 151 -68.21 -10.31 -14.11
C THR A 151 -68.49 -9.77 -15.52
N GLU A 152 -69.72 -10.03 -15.95
CA GLU A 152 -70.28 -9.95 -17.29
C GLU A 152 -70.16 -8.59 -18.01
N LYS A 153 -69.88 -8.65 -19.32
CA LYS A 153 -70.86 -8.27 -20.36
C LYS A 153 -70.34 -8.62 -21.76
N ARG A 154 -70.94 -9.65 -22.35
CA ARG A 154 -71.06 -9.78 -23.81
C ARG A 154 -72.16 -8.82 -24.25
N GLU A 155 -71.84 -7.88 -25.13
CA GLU A 155 -72.73 -7.33 -26.16
C GLU A 155 -71.96 -6.26 -26.95
N GLY A 156 -71.87 -6.42 -28.28
CA GLY A 156 -71.32 -5.36 -29.14
C GLY A 156 -70.63 -5.79 -30.42
N TYR A 157 -71.36 -6.51 -31.28
CA TYR A 157 -71.35 -6.31 -32.73
C TYR A 157 -70.02 -6.42 -33.51
N SER A 158 -69.87 -7.56 -34.18
CA SER A 158 -69.06 -7.73 -35.39
C SER A 158 -69.65 -6.90 -36.54
N THR A 159 -68.88 -5.99 -37.15
CA THR A 159 -68.85 -5.69 -38.61
C THR A 159 -67.75 -4.66 -38.94
N PHE A 160 -66.67 -5.11 -39.60
CA PHE A 160 -65.98 -4.43 -40.72
C PHE A 160 -64.81 -5.35 -41.12
N ASP A 161 -65.07 -6.39 -41.91
CA ASP A 161 -65.10 -6.42 -43.38
C ASP A 161 -63.72 -6.11 -44.00
N SER A 162 -63.04 -7.20 -44.38
CA SER A 162 -61.93 -7.22 -45.30
C SER A 162 -62.47 -7.47 -46.70
N LYS A 163 -62.31 -6.51 -47.62
CA LYS A 163 -62.07 -6.76 -49.05
C LYS A 163 -61.80 -5.47 -49.83
N ALA A 164 -60.58 -5.33 -50.34
CA ALA A 164 -60.22 -5.07 -51.75
C ALA A 164 -58.70 -4.87 -51.85
#